data_AF-A0A0C2GD48-F1
#
_entry.id   AF-A0A0C2GD48-F1
#
_cell.length_a   1.000
_cell.length_b   1.000
_cell.length_c   1.000
_cell.angle_alpha   90.00
_cell.angle_beta   90.00
_cell.angle_gamma   90.00
#
_symmetry.space_group_name_H-M   'P 1'
#
loop_
_entity.id
_entity.type
_entity.pdbx_description
1 polymer ?
#
loop_
_entity_poly.entity_id
_entity_poly.type
_entity_poly.pdbx_seq_one_letter_code
_entity_poly.pdbx_strand_id
1 'polypeptide(L)'
;MDNIGNELNELKQRDVRILVVDVAEDMAAIVLCEAFHRQMYGESYVWILPGYHSTAWMNVDFSNCTAEQMALVLEGHFAIEFALVRKDDRTHVIGGKRASYIWSELERESPNIWQGYLYDGLWTLAIALSQALGADASFSHLKLLSAINNSSFEGVTGRVRFENNERLGLVDIRQWRNGAYDDVGHYDGASDVFSMKTDLGGWEPPLDATVIERKREYISNLLFIVMSFLALIGISIALIFLFVNIKYRNHRFIKMSSPNLNNLIIVGSMCTFASVVLLGIDTRILSNENFVKLCYVKTWTLCLGFTLAFGSMFSKTWRVHSIFTNIRMDRKAIKDSKLLLILAGLLFVDVLVLTLWAVISPFRMSVMELPQIHFDDKVVVPEIEKCQSNHSAVFQAILYAIKGILMVSSLQHRHAKSYSRLSWQSSVFK
;
A
#
# COMPACT_ATOMS: atom_id res chain seq x y z
N MET A 1 -17.28 -10.88 -28.47
CA MET A 1 -16.16 -9.96 -28.18
C MET A 1 -16.38 -9.24 -26.86
N ASP A 2 -17.58 -8.71 -26.57
CA ASP A 2 -17.89 -8.04 -25.29
C ASP A 2 -17.53 -8.83 -24.02
N ASN A 3 -17.60 -10.18 -24.04
CA ASN A 3 -17.23 -10.99 -22.88
C ASN A 3 -15.72 -11.02 -22.61
N ILE A 4 -14.88 -11.19 -23.65
CA ILE A 4 -13.41 -11.22 -23.53
C ILE A 4 -12.91 -9.89 -22.97
N GLY A 5 -13.47 -8.79 -23.49
CA GLY A 5 -13.12 -7.47 -23.01
C GLY A 5 -13.47 -7.24 -21.54
N ASN A 6 -14.57 -7.80 -21.04
CA ASN A 6 -14.94 -7.69 -19.63
C ASN A 6 -14.01 -8.53 -18.75
N GLU A 7 -13.69 -9.75 -19.16
CA GLU A 7 -12.74 -10.63 -18.46
C GLU A 7 -11.35 -9.99 -18.34
N LEU A 8 -10.83 -9.40 -19.43
CA LEU A 8 -9.55 -8.67 -19.40
C LEU A 8 -9.60 -7.44 -18.48
N ASN A 9 -10.74 -6.74 -18.41
CA ASN A 9 -10.90 -5.64 -17.46
C ASN A 9 -10.85 -6.11 -16.01
N GLU A 10 -11.45 -7.26 -15.69
CA GLU A 10 -11.37 -7.85 -14.35
C GLU A 10 -9.94 -8.25 -14.00
N LEU A 11 -9.20 -8.85 -14.94
CA LEU A 11 -7.79 -9.21 -14.76
C LEU A 11 -6.92 -7.96 -14.53
N LYS A 12 -7.15 -6.90 -15.31
CA LYS A 12 -6.45 -5.62 -15.14
C LYS A 12 -6.75 -4.98 -13.78
N GLN A 13 -7.99 -5.03 -13.32
CA GLN A 13 -8.36 -4.52 -11.98
C GLN A 13 -7.69 -5.29 -10.84
N ARG A 14 -7.36 -6.56 -11.06
CA ARG A 14 -6.63 -7.40 -10.11
C ARG A 14 -5.11 -7.29 -10.23
N ASP A 15 -4.60 -6.40 -11.08
CA ASP A 15 -3.16 -6.20 -11.33
C ASP A 15 -2.46 -7.48 -11.80
N VAL A 16 -3.13 -8.27 -12.64
CA VAL A 16 -2.56 -9.49 -13.23
C VAL A 16 -1.61 -9.11 -14.37
N ARG A 17 -0.33 -9.49 -14.23
CA ARG A 17 0.74 -9.15 -15.17
C ARG A 17 1.23 -10.31 -16.04
N ILE A 18 1.06 -11.55 -15.58
CA ILE A 18 1.43 -12.76 -16.32
C ILE A 18 0.16 -13.47 -16.77
N LEU A 19 -0.02 -13.59 -18.09
CA LEU A 19 -1.22 -14.15 -18.70
C LEU A 19 -0.87 -15.42 -19.48
N VAL A 20 -1.42 -16.54 -19.03
CA VAL A 20 -1.39 -17.81 -19.77
C VAL A 20 -2.73 -17.97 -20.45
N VAL A 21 -2.71 -18.00 -21.77
CA VAL A 21 -3.90 -18.04 -22.61
C VAL A 21 -3.91 -19.36 -23.36
N ASP A 22 -5.04 -20.05 -23.33
CA ASP A 22 -5.29 -21.24 -24.15
C ASP A 22 -6.52 -20.95 -25.02
N VAL A 23 -6.29 -20.71 -26.30
CA VAL A 23 -7.31 -20.33 -27.27
C VAL A 23 -7.00 -20.97 -28.62
N ALA A 24 -8.02 -21.04 -29.48
CA ALA A 24 -7.84 -21.44 -30.86
C ALA A 24 -7.11 -20.34 -31.68
N GLU A 25 -6.50 -20.74 -32.79
CA GLU A 25 -5.70 -19.88 -33.68
C GLU A 25 -6.47 -18.63 -34.15
N ASP A 26 -7.76 -18.80 -34.49
CA ASP A 26 -8.65 -17.73 -34.95
C ASP A 26 -9.05 -16.73 -33.86
N MET A 27 -8.95 -17.13 -32.58
CA MET A 27 -9.29 -16.31 -31.43
C MET A 27 -8.09 -15.54 -30.86
N ALA A 28 -6.87 -16.02 -31.09
CA ALA A 28 -5.65 -15.43 -30.52
C ALA A 28 -5.49 -13.95 -30.89
N ALA A 29 -5.66 -13.60 -32.17
CA ALA A 29 -5.58 -12.21 -32.62
C ALA A 29 -6.66 -11.31 -32.00
N ILE A 30 -7.88 -11.85 -31.81
CA ILE A 30 -9.00 -11.11 -31.19
C ILE A 30 -8.69 -10.80 -29.72
N VAL A 31 -8.19 -11.77 -28.96
CA VAL A 31 -7.82 -11.60 -27.55
C VAL A 31 -6.70 -10.57 -27.39
N LEU A 32 -5.64 -10.67 -28.20
CA LEU A 32 -4.53 -9.71 -28.14
C LEU A 32 -4.94 -8.30 -28.60
N CYS A 33 -5.88 -8.18 -29.55
CA CYS A 33 -6.45 -6.89 -29.91
C CYS A 33 -7.26 -6.26 -28.75
N GLU A 34 -8.06 -7.06 -28.04
CA GLU A 34 -8.77 -6.57 -26.85
C GLU A 34 -7.80 -6.18 -25.71
N ALA A 35 -6.65 -6.85 -25.61
CA ALA A 35 -5.57 -6.48 -24.70
C ALA A 35 -4.91 -5.14 -25.08
N PHE A 36 -4.73 -4.87 -26.37
CA PHE A 36 -4.24 -3.58 -26.87
C PHE A 36 -5.12 -2.43 -26.39
N HIS A 37 -6.43 -2.52 -26.61
CA HIS A 37 -7.40 -1.49 -26.20
C HIS A 37 -7.41 -1.25 -24.68
N ARG A 38 -6.94 -2.21 -23.89
CA ARG A 38 -6.81 -2.12 -22.44
C ARG A 38 -5.39 -1.82 -21.97
N GLN A 39 -4.44 -1.57 -22.86
CA GLN A 39 -3.04 -1.29 -22.51
C GLN A 39 -2.41 -2.43 -21.68
N MET A 40 -2.75 -3.68 -21.99
CA MET A 40 -2.16 -4.86 -21.35
C MET A 40 -1.02 -5.42 -22.20
N TYR A 41 0.01 -4.61 -22.46
CA TYR A 41 1.17 -4.97 -23.27
C TYR A 41 2.42 -4.19 -22.82
N GLY A 42 3.57 -4.49 -23.41
CA GLY A 42 4.86 -3.88 -23.05
C GLY A 42 5.54 -4.55 -21.87
N GLU A 43 6.53 -3.88 -21.27
CA GLU A 43 7.42 -4.48 -20.25
C GLU A 43 6.72 -4.89 -18.96
N SER A 44 5.52 -4.35 -18.69
CA SER A 44 4.73 -4.68 -17.50
C SER A 44 3.86 -5.94 -17.64
N TYR A 45 3.74 -6.52 -18.84
CA TYR A 45 2.87 -7.67 -19.10
C TYR A 45 3.61 -8.77 -19.87
N VAL A 46 3.32 -10.02 -19.55
CA VAL A 46 3.79 -11.19 -20.32
C VAL A 46 2.61 -12.01 -20.76
N TRP A 47 2.57 -12.31 -22.05
CA TRP A 47 1.59 -13.19 -22.66
C TRP A 47 2.25 -14.50 -23.06
N ILE A 48 1.66 -15.61 -22.64
CA ILE A 48 2.05 -16.98 -22.98
C ILE A 48 0.88 -17.58 -23.75
N LEU A 49 1.11 -17.91 -25.01
CA LEU A 49 0.11 -18.46 -25.94
C LEU A 49 0.54 -19.86 -26.41
N PRO A 50 -0.41 -20.66 -26.94
CA PRO A 50 -0.06 -21.83 -27.72
C PRO A 50 0.68 -21.40 -28.99
N GLY A 51 1.69 -22.16 -29.40
CA GLY A 51 2.28 -22.02 -30.72
C GLY A 51 1.50 -22.85 -31.74
N TYR A 52 1.17 -22.22 -32.87
CA TYR A 52 0.35 -22.84 -33.93
C TYR A 52 1.20 -23.35 -35.13
N HIS A 53 2.53 -23.40 -35.00
CA HIS A 53 3.45 -23.68 -36.11
C HIS A 53 3.26 -22.79 -37.36
N SER A 54 2.62 -21.64 -37.18
CA SER A 54 2.24 -20.71 -38.22
C SER A 54 2.24 -19.30 -37.65
N THR A 55 2.55 -18.31 -38.49
CA THR A 55 2.41 -16.88 -38.18
C THR A 55 1.20 -16.26 -38.88
N ALA A 56 0.45 -17.04 -39.66
CA ALA A 56 -0.69 -16.53 -40.44
C ALA A 56 -1.80 -15.94 -39.56
N TRP A 57 -2.00 -16.49 -38.37
CA TRP A 57 -2.98 -16.02 -37.38
C TRP A 57 -2.70 -14.61 -36.85
N MET A 58 -1.45 -14.15 -36.93
CA MET A 58 -1.08 -12.79 -36.54
C MET A 58 -1.57 -11.75 -37.56
N ASN A 59 -2.04 -12.19 -38.72
CA ASN A 59 -2.58 -11.30 -39.73
C ASN A 59 -3.96 -10.76 -39.32
N VAL A 60 -4.17 -9.47 -39.55
CA VAL A 60 -5.12 -8.64 -38.79
C VAL A 60 -6.52 -8.58 -39.43
N ASP A 61 -6.74 -9.31 -40.52
CA ASP A 61 -7.95 -9.24 -41.36
C ASP A 61 -9.27 -9.53 -40.60
N PHE A 62 -9.18 -10.11 -39.39
CA PHE A 62 -10.30 -10.52 -38.56
C PHE A 62 -10.51 -9.68 -37.29
N SER A 63 -9.71 -8.63 -37.06
CA SER A 63 -9.76 -7.83 -35.82
C SER A 63 -9.96 -6.33 -36.08
N ASN A 64 -10.44 -5.59 -35.06
CA ASN A 64 -10.59 -4.13 -35.10
C ASN A 64 -9.27 -3.37 -34.88
N CYS A 65 -8.14 -4.07 -34.78
CA CYS A 65 -6.82 -3.47 -34.59
C CYS A 65 -6.11 -3.26 -35.93
N THR A 66 -5.08 -2.41 -35.97
CA THR A 66 -4.17 -2.30 -37.11
C THR A 66 -2.95 -3.20 -36.92
N ALA A 67 -2.20 -3.46 -38.00
CA ALA A 67 -0.94 -4.22 -37.93
C ALA A 67 0.08 -3.60 -36.96
N GLU A 68 0.17 -2.27 -36.92
CA GLU A 68 1.06 -1.56 -35.98
C GLU A 68 0.61 -1.75 -34.53
N GLN A 69 -0.69 -1.74 -34.26
CA GLN A 69 -1.25 -1.96 -32.93
C GLN A 69 -1.02 -3.40 -32.46
N MET A 70 -1.24 -4.38 -33.34
CA MET A 70 -0.98 -5.79 -33.05
C MET A 70 0.50 -6.06 -32.81
N ALA A 71 1.40 -5.44 -33.58
CA ALA A 71 2.83 -5.59 -33.39
C ALA A 71 3.29 -5.18 -31.97
N LEU A 72 2.67 -4.17 -31.36
CA LEU A 72 2.98 -3.75 -30.00
C LEU A 72 2.60 -4.78 -28.93
N VAL A 73 1.51 -5.53 -29.14
CA VAL A 73 1.06 -6.57 -28.18
C VAL A 73 1.77 -7.90 -28.42
N LEU A 74 2.06 -8.21 -29.68
CA LEU A 74 2.81 -9.41 -30.06
C LEU A 74 4.26 -9.33 -29.59
N GLU A 75 4.86 -8.15 -29.49
CA GLU A 75 6.27 -8.04 -29.07
C GLU A 75 6.48 -8.63 -27.67
N GLY A 76 7.40 -9.59 -27.57
CA GLY A 76 7.81 -10.22 -26.31
C GLY A 76 6.93 -11.37 -25.83
N HIS A 77 5.83 -11.73 -26.51
CA HIS A 77 5.01 -12.87 -26.12
C HIS A 77 5.76 -14.20 -26.30
N PHE A 78 5.44 -15.17 -25.44
CA PHE A 78 5.93 -16.54 -25.55
C PHE A 78 4.91 -17.42 -26.25
N ALA A 79 5.40 -18.28 -27.13
CA ALA A 79 4.65 -19.36 -27.75
C ALA A 79 5.20 -20.70 -27.29
N ILE A 80 4.32 -21.57 -26.79
CA ILE A 80 4.66 -22.93 -26.37
C ILE A 80 4.03 -23.92 -27.36
N GLU A 81 4.84 -24.73 -28.02
CA GLU A 81 4.38 -25.72 -28.99
C GLU A 81 5.22 -27.00 -28.93
N PHE A 82 4.72 -28.12 -29.47
CA PHE A 82 5.51 -29.34 -29.56
C PHE A 82 6.56 -29.21 -30.67
N ALA A 83 7.76 -29.75 -30.49
CA ALA A 83 8.80 -29.64 -31.51
C ALA A 83 8.47 -30.53 -32.73
N LEU A 84 8.61 -29.98 -33.95
CA LEU A 84 8.41 -30.74 -35.19
C LEU A 84 9.62 -31.63 -35.55
N VAL A 85 10.79 -31.26 -35.05
CA VAL A 85 12.07 -31.91 -35.33
C VAL A 85 12.91 -31.91 -34.06
N ARG A 86 13.79 -32.92 -33.91
CA ARG A 86 14.75 -32.95 -32.81
C ARG A 86 15.73 -31.77 -32.89
N LYS A 87 16.28 -31.34 -31.75
CA LYS A 87 17.23 -30.21 -31.67
C LYS A 87 18.69 -30.57 -31.98
N ASP A 88 19.00 -31.87 -32.11
CA ASP A 88 20.35 -32.36 -32.35
C ASP A 88 20.50 -33.10 -33.69
N ASP A 89 21.59 -32.84 -34.43
CA ASP A 89 21.80 -33.42 -35.77
C ASP A 89 22.68 -34.66 -35.80
N ARG A 90 23.29 -35.01 -34.66
CA ARG A 90 24.34 -36.04 -34.58
C ARG A 90 23.83 -37.41 -34.18
N THR A 91 22.64 -37.49 -33.58
CA THR A 91 22.09 -38.76 -33.13
C THR A 91 21.70 -39.64 -34.33
N HIS A 92 22.02 -40.92 -34.20
CA HIS A 92 21.60 -41.95 -35.14
C HIS A 92 20.23 -42.46 -34.69
N VAL A 93 19.26 -42.45 -35.60
CA VAL A 93 17.91 -42.96 -35.34
C VAL A 93 17.90 -44.49 -35.47
N ILE A 94 16.79 -45.12 -35.11
CA ILE A 94 16.65 -46.59 -35.11
C ILE A 94 17.10 -47.29 -36.40
N GLY A 95 16.95 -46.65 -37.56
CA GLY A 95 17.43 -47.15 -38.86
C GLY A 95 18.95 -47.08 -39.08
N GLY A 96 19.73 -46.67 -38.09
CA GLY A 96 21.20 -46.59 -38.15
C GLY A 96 21.76 -45.42 -38.96
N LYS A 97 20.90 -44.58 -39.57
CA LYS A 97 21.28 -43.33 -40.24
C LYS A 97 21.18 -42.14 -39.27
N ARG A 98 21.88 -41.04 -39.57
CA ARG A 98 21.73 -39.79 -38.82
C ARG A 98 20.34 -39.19 -39.04
N ALA A 99 19.78 -38.59 -37.99
CA ALA A 99 18.48 -37.95 -38.05
C ALA A 99 18.40 -36.85 -39.13
N SER A 100 19.43 -35.99 -39.21
CA SER A 100 19.53 -34.92 -40.22
C SER A 100 19.49 -35.44 -41.66
N TYR A 101 20.11 -36.60 -41.92
CA TYR A 101 20.03 -37.25 -43.23
C TYR A 101 18.61 -37.73 -43.54
N ILE A 102 17.96 -38.43 -42.61
CA ILE A 102 16.57 -38.89 -42.81
C ILE A 102 15.63 -37.70 -42.99
N TRP A 103 15.82 -36.62 -42.22
CA TRP A 103 15.02 -35.42 -42.34
C TRP A 103 15.12 -34.80 -43.74
N SER A 104 16.34 -34.69 -44.29
CA SER A 104 16.53 -34.22 -45.67
C SER A 104 15.91 -35.13 -46.74
N GLU A 105 15.80 -36.43 -46.45
CA GLU A 105 15.11 -37.39 -47.33
C GLU A 105 13.59 -37.18 -47.27
N LEU A 106 13.02 -37.05 -46.07
CA LEU A 106 11.60 -36.79 -45.87
C LEU A 106 11.17 -35.47 -46.54
N GLU A 107 11.90 -34.37 -46.33
CA GLU A 107 11.60 -33.07 -46.94
C GLU A 107 11.56 -33.10 -48.47
N ARG A 108 12.42 -33.92 -49.09
CA ARG A 108 12.45 -34.09 -50.54
C ARG A 108 11.21 -34.82 -51.07
N GLU A 109 10.73 -35.81 -50.33
CA GLU A 109 9.57 -36.63 -50.75
C GLU A 109 8.24 -35.94 -50.42
N SER A 110 8.14 -35.22 -49.30
CA SER A 110 6.91 -34.53 -48.88
C SER A 110 7.21 -33.31 -48.00
N PRO A 111 6.90 -32.07 -48.40
CA PRO A 111 7.16 -30.88 -47.57
C PRO A 111 6.14 -30.71 -46.41
N ASN A 112 5.56 -31.79 -45.90
CA ASN A 112 4.55 -31.73 -44.84
C ASN A 112 5.22 -31.67 -43.46
N ILE A 113 4.82 -30.72 -42.61
CA ILE A 113 5.33 -30.54 -41.25
C ILE A 113 5.20 -31.80 -40.37
N TRP A 114 4.23 -32.68 -40.65
CA TRP A 114 3.93 -33.89 -39.88
C TRP A 114 4.75 -35.12 -40.28
N GLN A 115 5.61 -35.00 -41.30
CA GLN A 115 6.37 -36.12 -41.87
C GLN A 115 7.20 -36.89 -40.84
N GLY A 116 7.82 -36.18 -39.88
CA GLY A 116 8.66 -36.80 -38.86
C GLY A 116 7.85 -37.65 -37.89
N TYR A 117 6.69 -37.15 -37.46
CA TYR A 117 5.78 -37.86 -36.59
C TYR A 117 5.21 -39.11 -37.28
N LEU A 118 4.90 -39.04 -38.58
CA LEU A 118 4.49 -40.21 -39.35
C LEU A 118 5.61 -41.25 -39.44
N TYR A 119 6.84 -40.83 -39.72
CA TYR A 119 8.01 -41.70 -39.78
C TYR A 119 8.23 -42.45 -38.45
N ASP A 120 8.26 -41.71 -37.34
CA ASP A 120 8.44 -42.28 -36.01
C ASP A 120 7.23 -43.15 -35.59
N GLY A 121 6.02 -42.80 -36.01
CA GLY A 121 4.81 -43.60 -35.80
C GLY A 121 4.87 -44.97 -36.48
N LEU A 122 5.36 -45.03 -37.72
CA LEU A 122 5.55 -46.30 -38.45
C LEU A 122 6.61 -47.18 -37.78
N TRP A 123 7.72 -46.61 -37.31
CA TRP A 123 8.72 -47.33 -36.52
C TRP A 123 8.14 -47.85 -35.20
N THR A 124 7.37 -47.03 -34.50
CA THR A 124 6.69 -47.43 -33.25
C THR A 124 5.81 -48.66 -33.50
N LEU A 125 5.00 -48.62 -34.56
CA LEU A 125 4.14 -49.75 -34.92
C LEU A 125 4.95 -51.00 -35.27
N ALA A 126 6.02 -50.87 -36.05
CA ALA A 126 6.87 -51.99 -36.43
C ALA A 126 7.55 -52.65 -35.21
N ILE A 127 8.08 -51.85 -34.28
CA ILE A 127 8.70 -52.33 -33.03
C ILE A 127 7.65 -53.03 -32.17
N ALA A 128 6.49 -52.41 -31.97
CA ALA A 128 5.44 -52.94 -31.13
C ALA A 128 4.86 -54.25 -31.69
N LEU A 129 4.66 -54.34 -33.01
CA LEU A 129 4.22 -55.58 -33.68
C LEU A 129 5.26 -56.69 -33.54
N SER A 130 6.54 -56.38 -33.74
CA SER A 130 7.64 -57.33 -33.57
C SER A 130 7.67 -57.92 -32.15
N GLN A 131 7.51 -57.07 -31.14
CA GLN A 131 7.45 -57.51 -29.73
C GLN A 131 6.17 -58.28 -29.40
N ALA A 132 5.02 -57.88 -29.95
CA ALA A 132 3.73 -58.46 -29.62
C ALA A 132 3.47 -59.83 -30.29
N LEU A 133 3.96 -60.03 -31.52
CA LEU A 133 3.74 -61.27 -32.29
C LEU A 133 4.57 -62.44 -31.76
N GLY A 134 5.75 -62.18 -31.16
CA GLY A 134 6.63 -63.23 -30.63
C GLY A 134 7.01 -64.28 -31.69
N ALA A 135 7.48 -65.45 -31.25
CA ALA A 135 7.86 -66.55 -32.15
C ALA A 135 6.65 -67.29 -32.77
N ASP A 136 5.51 -67.26 -32.09
CA ASP A 136 4.31 -68.03 -32.47
C ASP A 136 3.36 -67.24 -33.39
N ALA A 137 3.71 -66.01 -33.78
CA ALA A 137 2.95 -65.10 -34.63
C ALA A 137 1.48 -64.87 -34.18
N SER A 138 1.18 -65.10 -32.90
CA SER A 138 -0.18 -64.94 -32.37
C SER A 138 -0.46 -63.49 -32.04
N PHE A 139 -1.47 -62.88 -32.68
CA PHE A 139 -1.86 -61.50 -32.39
C PHE A 139 -2.67 -61.39 -31.09
N SER A 140 -2.32 -60.42 -30.24
CA SER A 140 -3.11 -60.05 -29.07
C SER A 140 -3.08 -58.53 -28.88
N HIS A 141 -4.26 -57.92 -28.78
CA HIS A 141 -4.39 -56.48 -28.59
C HIS A 141 -3.73 -55.99 -27.29
N LEU A 142 -3.88 -56.74 -26.19
CA LEU A 142 -3.25 -56.40 -24.91
C LEU A 142 -1.71 -56.45 -24.99
N LYS A 143 -1.16 -57.43 -25.70
CA LYS A 143 0.29 -57.50 -25.94
C LYS A 143 0.78 -56.34 -26.79
N LEU A 144 0.03 -55.95 -27.82
CA LEU A 144 0.37 -54.80 -28.66
C LEU A 144 0.36 -53.49 -27.87
N LEU A 145 -0.68 -53.22 -27.06
CA LEU A 145 -0.74 -52.03 -26.22
C LEU A 145 0.41 -51.99 -25.21
N SER A 146 0.71 -53.13 -24.57
CA SER A 146 1.86 -53.22 -23.66
C SER A 146 3.19 -53.00 -24.37
N ALA A 147 3.34 -53.47 -25.61
CA ALA A 147 4.54 -53.26 -26.42
C ALA A 147 4.71 -51.80 -26.86
N ILE A 148 3.60 -51.11 -27.19
CA ILE A 148 3.63 -49.66 -27.47
C ILE A 148 4.07 -48.89 -26.23
N ASN A 149 3.47 -49.18 -25.06
CA ASN A 149 3.81 -48.49 -23.81
C ASN A 149 5.28 -48.71 -23.39
N ASN A 150 5.84 -49.89 -23.69
CA ASN A 150 7.24 -50.21 -23.41
C ASN A 150 8.21 -49.81 -24.54
N SER A 151 7.72 -49.26 -25.64
CA SER A 151 8.58 -48.86 -26.76
C SER A 151 9.39 -47.61 -26.40
N SER A 152 10.70 -47.69 -26.61
CA SER A 152 11.61 -46.55 -26.44
C SER A 152 12.74 -46.62 -27.45
N PHE A 153 12.89 -45.59 -28.27
CA PHE A 153 13.93 -45.50 -29.30
C PHE A 153 14.22 -44.07 -29.73
N GLU A 154 15.35 -43.86 -30.41
CA GLU A 154 15.72 -42.58 -31.02
C GLU A 154 15.04 -42.43 -32.39
N GLY A 155 14.10 -41.47 -32.48
CA GLY A 155 13.39 -41.10 -33.70
C GLY A 155 13.91 -39.80 -34.32
N VAL A 156 13.31 -39.37 -35.44
CA VAL A 156 13.68 -38.11 -36.11
C VAL A 156 13.10 -36.89 -35.39
N THR A 157 12.01 -37.06 -34.64
CA THR A 157 11.37 -36.01 -33.82
C THR A 157 11.82 -36.04 -32.35
N GLY A 158 12.89 -36.75 -32.04
CA GLY A 158 13.45 -36.90 -30.70
C GLY A 158 13.31 -38.32 -30.17
N ARG A 159 13.55 -38.51 -28.87
CA ARG A 159 13.34 -39.80 -28.22
C ARG A 159 11.84 -40.10 -28.19
N VAL A 160 11.45 -41.25 -28.75
CA VAL A 160 10.06 -41.72 -28.72
C VAL A 160 9.89 -42.56 -27.45
N ARG A 161 8.95 -42.16 -26.61
CA ARG A 161 8.55 -42.87 -25.39
C ARG A 161 7.10 -42.55 -25.08
N PHE A 162 6.40 -43.50 -24.48
CA PHE A 162 5.00 -43.34 -24.10
C PHE A 162 4.84 -43.46 -22.58
N GLU A 163 3.88 -42.70 -22.06
CA GLU A 163 3.41 -42.80 -20.68
C GLU A 163 1.92 -42.47 -20.66
N ASN A 164 1.11 -43.26 -19.94
CA ASN A 164 -0.35 -43.07 -19.86
C ASN A 164 -1.07 -42.97 -21.22
N ASN A 165 -0.56 -43.68 -22.24
CA ASN A 165 -1.03 -43.63 -23.64
C ASN A 165 -0.74 -42.32 -24.38
N GLU A 166 0.06 -41.42 -23.82
CA GLU A 166 0.54 -40.20 -24.46
C GLU A 166 2.02 -40.33 -24.81
N ARG A 167 2.43 -39.64 -25.88
CA ARG A 167 3.84 -39.57 -26.24
C ARG A 167 4.51 -38.46 -25.42
N LEU A 168 5.58 -38.82 -24.73
CA LEU A 168 6.47 -37.85 -24.10
C LEU A 168 7.36 -37.22 -25.17
N GLY A 169 6.99 -36.03 -25.63
CA GLY A 169 7.63 -35.32 -26.73
C GLY A 169 8.55 -34.18 -26.29
N LEU A 170 9.23 -33.59 -27.28
CA LEU A 170 9.92 -32.31 -27.13
C LEU A 170 8.91 -31.17 -27.23
N VAL A 171 9.05 -30.18 -26.36
CA VAL A 171 8.26 -28.93 -26.37
C VAL A 171 9.22 -27.77 -26.61
N ASP A 172 8.92 -26.96 -27.60
CA ASP A 172 9.63 -25.74 -27.95
C ASP A 172 8.99 -24.54 -27.25
N ILE A 173 9.85 -23.70 -26.67
CA ILE A 173 9.48 -22.40 -26.13
C ILE A 173 10.12 -21.36 -27.02
N ARG A 174 9.29 -20.53 -27.63
CA ARG A 174 9.71 -19.48 -28.56
C ARG A 174 9.23 -18.14 -28.07
N GLN A 175 9.99 -17.09 -28.36
CA GLN A 175 9.60 -15.71 -28.05
C GLN A 175 9.51 -14.91 -29.34
N TRP A 176 8.45 -14.14 -29.50
CA TRP A 176 8.30 -13.23 -30.64
C TRP A 176 9.10 -11.95 -30.39
N ARG A 177 10.09 -11.67 -31.25
CA ARG A 177 10.91 -10.47 -31.17
C ARG A 177 11.24 -9.94 -32.55
N ASN A 178 11.15 -8.61 -32.73
CA ASN A 178 11.51 -7.94 -33.98
C ASN A 178 10.85 -8.57 -35.23
N GLY A 179 9.61 -9.06 -35.10
CA GLY A 179 8.86 -9.64 -36.21
C GLY A 179 9.15 -11.11 -36.56
N ALA A 180 9.89 -11.84 -35.72
CA ALA A 180 10.13 -13.27 -35.90
C ALA A 180 10.14 -14.02 -34.55
N TYR A 181 9.93 -15.34 -34.59
CA TYR A 181 10.14 -16.20 -33.43
C TYR A 181 11.61 -16.53 -33.26
N ASP A 182 12.13 -16.32 -32.04
CA ASP A 182 13.41 -16.87 -31.59
C ASP A 182 13.17 -18.06 -30.65
N ASP A 183 13.92 -19.15 -30.85
CA ASP A 183 13.88 -20.35 -29.99
C ASP A 183 14.56 -20.03 -28.65
N VAL A 184 13.83 -19.85 -27.56
CA VAL A 184 14.37 -19.44 -26.26
C VAL A 184 14.64 -20.61 -25.32
N GLY A 185 13.98 -21.74 -25.54
CA GLY A 185 14.17 -22.94 -24.72
C GLY A 185 13.42 -24.14 -25.27
N HIS A 186 13.66 -25.29 -24.66
CA HIS A 186 12.93 -26.51 -24.94
C HIS A 186 12.82 -27.37 -23.67
N TYR A 187 11.79 -28.21 -23.63
CA TYR A 187 11.59 -29.22 -22.62
C TYR A 187 11.52 -30.61 -23.28
N ASP A 188 12.35 -31.54 -22.82
CA ASP A 188 12.30 -32.94 -23.24
C ASP A 188 11.49 -33.75 -22.23
N GLY A 189 10.24 -34.09 -22.58
CA GLY A 189 9.37 -34.89 -21.73
C GLY A 189 9.85 -36.34 -21.57
N ALA A 190 10.65 -36.89 -22.49
CA ALA A 190 11.13 -38.27 -22.37
C ALA A 190 12.29 -38.40 -21.37
N SER A 191 13.08 -37.33 -21.23
CA SER A 191 14.24 -37.25 -20.32
C SER A 191 13.99 -36.40 -19.07
N ASP A 192 12.87 -35.68 -19.01
CA ASP A 192 12.50 -34.69 -18.00
C ASP A 192 13.57 -33.59 -17.82
N VAL A 193 14.01 -33.01 -18.94
CA VAL A 193 15.04 -31.98 -18.96
C VAL A 193 14.50 -30.69 -19.58
N PHE A 194 14.54 -29.61 -18.80
CA PHE A 194 14.28 -28.25 -19.26
C PHE A 194 15.59 -27.52 -19.57
N SER A 195 15.69 -26.92 -20.76
CA SER A 195 16.84 -26.14 -21.20
C SER A 195 16.39 -24.79 -21.74
N MET A 196 16.97 -23.70 -21.25
CA MET A 196 16.66 -22.33 -21.68
C MET A 196 17.94 -21.57 -22.00
N LYS A 197 17.89 -20.66 -22.99
CA LYS A 197 18.97 -19.72 -23.28
C LYS A 197 19.18 -18.79 -22.07
N THR A 198 20.45 -18.52 -21.74
CA THR A 198 20.81 -17.66 -20.61
C THR A 198 20.64 -16.17 -20.89
N ASP A 199 20.78 -15.77 -22.15
CA ASP A 199 20.56 -14.40 -22.60
C ASP A 199 19.35 -14.38 -23.52
N LEU A 200 18.30 -13.68 -23.08
CA LEU A 200 17.07 -13.44 -23.83
C LEU A 200 17.12 -12.05 -24.48
N GLY A 201 18.31 -11.60 -24.88
CA GLY A 201 18.57 -10.31 -25.52
C GLY A 201 18.03 -9.14 -24.70
N GLY A 202 18.41 -9.08 -23.43
CA GLY A 202 18.02 -8.01 -22.50
C GLY A 202 16.54 -7.99 -22.08
N TRP A 203 15.76 -9.04 -22.39
CA TRP A 203 14.41 -9.18 -21.83
C TRP A 203 14.50 -9.53 -20.34
N GLU A 204 13.77 -8.76 -19.52
CA GLU A 204 13.61 -9.03 -18.09
C GLU A 204 12.14 -9.38 -17.79
N PRO A 205 11.87 -10.42 -16.99
CA PRO A 205 10.50 -10.79 -16.63
C PRO A 205 9.87 -9.70 -15.74
N PRO A 206 8.60 -9.31 -15.99
CA PRO A 206 7.88 -8.44 -15.06
C PRO A 206 7.62 -9.16 -13.74
N LEU A 207 7.40 -8.35 -12.71
CA LEU A 207 6.87 -8.84 -11.44
C LEU A 207 5.42 -9.31 -11.61
N ASP A 208 5.01 -10.26 -10.77
CA ASP A 208 3.66 -10.83 -10.75
C ASP A 208 2.60 -9.84 -10.22
N ALA A 209 3.01 -8.82 -9.47
CA ALA A 209 2.19 -7.71 -9.00
C ALA A 209 3.01 -6.43 -8.81
N THR A 210 2.33 -5.28 -8.70
CA THR A 210 2.95 -4.00 -8.33
C THR A 210 3.60 -4.06 -6.94
N VAL A 211 4.79 -3.47 -6.83
CA VAL A 211 5.45 -3.35 -5.52
C VAL A 211 4.78 -2.26 -4.70
N ILE A 212 4.24 -2.64 -3.55
CA ILE A 212 3.63 -1.71 -2.60
C ILE A 212 4.71 -1.20 -1.63
N GLU A 213 5.09 0.07 -1.75
CA GLU A 213 6.05 0.74 -0.88
C GLU A 213 5.31 1.58 0.18
N ARG A 214 5.34 1.13 1.44
CA ARG A 214 4.74 1.87 2.56
C ARG A 214 5.72 2.88 3.12
N LYS A 215 5.34 4.16 3.13
CA LYS A 215 6.22 5.26 3.56
C LYS A 215 5.56 6.12 4.63
N ARG A 216 6.22 6.25 5.78
CA ARG A 216 5.75 7.14 6.86
C ARG A 216 6.07 8.59 6.55
N GLU A 217 5.03 9.41 6.54
CA GLU A 217 5.12 10.86 6.41
C GLU A 217 5.10 11.51 7.79
N TYR A 218 5.92 12.56 7.98
CA TYR A 218 5.91 13.31 9.23
C TYR A 218 6.11 14.79 8.99
N ILE A 219 5.95 15.58 10.06
CA ILE A 219 6.07 17.03 10.02
C ILE A 219 7.45 17.43 9.47
N SER A 220 7.47 18.46 8.63
CA SER A 220 8.72 19.04 8.12
C SER A 220 9.61 19.50 9.26
N ASN A 221 10.88 19.08 9.24
CA ASN A 221 11.86 19.44 10.26
C ASN A 221 11.98 20.97 10.41
N LEU A 222 11.88 21.72 9.31
CA LEU A 222 11.93 23.18 9.34
C LEU A 222 10.77 23.77 10.13
N LEU A 223 9.54 23.31 9.87
CA LEU A 223 8.34 23.77 10.57
C LEU A 223 8.43 23.47 12.07
N PHE A 224 8.87 22.26 12.41
CA PHE A 224 9.04 21.85 13.81
C PHE A 224 10.07 22.71 14.55
N ILE A 225 11.22 22.99 13.93
CA ILE A 225 12.28 23.82 14.52
C ILE A 225 11.78 25.25 14.74
N VAL A 226 11.16 25.87 13.73
CA VAL A 226 10.67 27.25 13.81
C VAL A 226 9.61 27.40 14.90
N MET A 227 8.61 26.51 14.93
CA MET A 227 7.54 26.56 15.93
C MET A 227 8.05 26.29 17.36
N SER A 228 9.01 25.36 17.50
CA SER A 228 9.63 25.06 18.80
C SER A 228 10.46 26.25 19.32
N PHE A 229 11.20 26.93 18.45
CA PHE A 229 11.96 28.12 18.81
C PHE A 229 11.07 29.26 19.29
N LEU A 230 9.96 29.53 18.58
CA LEU A 230 8.97 30.52 19.00
C LEU A 230 8.33 30.17 20.36
N ALA A 231 8.02 28.89 20.59
CA ALA A 231 7.49 28.43 21.87
C ALA A 231 8.49 28.62 23.02
N LEU A 232 9.79 28.35 22.79
CA LEU A 232 10.86 28.55 23.78
C LEU A 232 11.09 30.03 24.10
N ILE A 233 10.99 30.92 23.11
CA ILE A 233 10.98 32.37 23.36
C ILE A 233 9.80 32.74 24.26
N GLY A 234 8.59 32.23 23.97
CA GLY A 234 7.40 32.45 24.78
C GLY A 234 7.56 32.00 26.24
N ILE A 235 8.15 30.83 26.46
CA ILE A 235 8.47 30.32 27.81
C ILE A 235 9.50 31.22 28.50
N SER A 236 10.54 31.64 27.80
CA SER A 236 11.59 32.51 28.36
C SER A 236 11.03 33.86 28.81
N ILE A 237 10.18 34.48 27.99
CA ILE A 237 9.47 35.72 28.33
C ILE A 237 8.53 35.51 29.53
N ALA A 238 7.80 34.39 29.55
CA ALA A 238 6.92 34.04 30.66
C ALA A 238 7.67 33.89 31.99
N LEU A 239 8.86 33.27 31.99
CA LEU A 239 9.72 33.15 33.16
C LEU A 239 10.19 34.51 33.68
N ILE A 240 10.58 35.42 32.79
CA ILE A 240 10.95 36.80 33.15
C ILE A 240 9.76 37.50 33.81
N PHE A 241 8.57 37.41 33.23
CA PHE A 241 7.37 38.02 33.82
C PHE A 241 6.99 37.40 35.17
N LEU A 242 7.16 36.10 35.32
CA LEU A 242 6.94 35.41 36.59
C LEU A 242 7.91 35.94 37.67
N PHE A 243 9.20 36.05 37.32
CA PHE A 243 10.22 36.58 38.22
C PHE A 243 9.91 38.01 38.65
N VAL A 244 9.58 38.90 37.71
CA VAL A 244 9.20 40.29 37.99
C VAL A 244 7.96 40.36 38.89
N ASN A 245 6.95 39.52 38.64
CA ASN A 245 5.71 39.49 39.43
C ASN A 245 5.98 39.08 40.89
N ILE A 246 6.84 38.08 41.09
CA ILE A 246 7.22 37.60 42.42
C ILE A 246 8.09 38.64 43.13
N LYS A 247 9.12 39.18 42.47
CA LYS A 247 10.08 40.13 43.08
C LYS A 247 9.40 41.43 43.53
N TYR A 248 8.54 42.00 42.69
CA TYR A 248 7.87 43.27 42.95
C TYR A 248 6.45 43.11 43.50
N ARG A 249 6.11 41.94 44.07
CA ARG A 249 4.77 41.62 44.59
C ARG A 249 4.21 42.65 45.59
N ASN A 250 5.08 43.30 46.35
CA ASN A 250 4.71 44.30 47.37
C ASN A 250 4.49 45.71 46.79
N HIS A 251 4.89 45.97 45.55
CA HIS A 251 4.70 47.26 44.90
C HIS A 251 3.20 47.54 44.69
N ARG A 252 2.76 48.79 44.95
CA ARG A 252 1.34 49.18 45.01
C ARG A 252 0.53 48.72 43.80
N PHE A 253 1.04 48.92 42.59
CA PHE A 253 0.35 48.53 41.35
C PHE A 253 0.22 47.01 41.18
N ILE A 254 1.30 46.25 41.43
CA ILE A 254 1.29 44.79 41.29
C ILE A 254 0.39 44.17 42.37
N LYS A 255 0.44 44.69 43.59
CA LYS A 255 -0.43 44.26 44.69
C LYS A 255 -1.92 44.44 44.37
N MET A 256 -2.32 45.54 43.73
CA MET A 256 -3.71 45.75 43.29
C MET A 256 -4.15 44.79 42.18
N SER A 257 -3.22 44.25 41.39
CA SER A 257 -3.50 43.41 40.22
C SER A 257 -3.76 41.93 40.53
N SER A 258 -3.82 41.52 41.81
CA SER A 258 -3.94 40.12 42.27
C SER A 258 -2.76 39.24 41.82
N PRO A 259 -1.56 39.40 42.43
CA PRO A 259 -0.32 38.77 41.95
C PRO A 259 -0.36 37.24 41.91
N ASN A 260 -1.00 36.59 42.90
CA ASN A 260 -1.12 35.12 42.94
C ASN A 260 -1.87 34.55 41.73
N LEU A 261 -2.93 35.22 41.28
CA LEU A 261 -3.70 34.79 40.10
C LEU A 261 -2.91 35.06 38.81
N ASN A 262 -2.14 36.15 38.75
CA ASN A 262 -1.28 36.42 37.59
C ASN A 262 -0.16 35.38 37.46
N ASN A 263 0.43 34.92 38.58
CA ASN A 263 1.41 33.84 38.55
C ASN A 263 0.82 32.55 37.97
N LEU A 264 -0.41 32.20 38.33
CA LEU A 264 -1.10 31.02 37.79
C LEU A 264 -1.44 31.16 36.30
N ILE A 265 -1.79 32.36 35.83
CA ILE A 265 -1.96 32.62 34.39
C ILE A 265 -0.64 32.35 33.66
N ILE A 266 0.47 32.88 34.17
CA ILE A 266 1.79 32.71 33.56
C ILE A 266 2.20 31.23 33.54
N VAL A 267 1.95 30.48 34.62
CA VAL A 267 2.20 29.03 34.67
C VAL A 267 1.35 28.29 33.64
N GLY A 268 0.05 28.60 33.54
CA GLY A 268 -0.82 28.03 32.50
C GLY A 268 -0.31 28.31 31.09
N SER A 269 0.14 29.55 30.82
CA SER A 269 0.74 29.93 29.54
C SER A 269 2.03 29.14 29.24
N MET A 270 2.91 28.93 30.22
CA MET A 270 4.11 28.10 30.05
C MET A 270 3.74 26.66 29.67
N CYS A 271 2.73 26.06 30.31
CA CYS A 271 2.23 24.73 29.95
C CYS A 271 1.69 24.69 28.51
N THR A 272 0.94 25.72 28.08
CA THR A 272 0.44 25.77 26.69
C THR A 272 1.57 25.90 25.67
N PHE A 273 2.62 26.68 25.95
CA PHE A 273 3.79 26.74 25.07
C PHE A 273 4.55 25.40 25.04
N ALA A 274 4.71 24.72 26.17
CA ALA A 274 5.31 23.40 26.23
C ALA A 274 4.52 22.37 25.39
N SER A 275 3.19 22.48 25.34
CA SER A 275 2.36 21.58 24.52
C SER A 275 2.63 21.70 23.01
N VAL A 276 3.04 22.87 22.51
CA VAL A 276 3.41 23.06 21.10
C VAL A 276 4.63 22.22 20.74
N VAL A 277 5.63 22.18 21.61
CA VAL A 277 6.83 21.35 21.43
C VAL A 277 6.46 19.88 21.48
N LEU A 278 5.64 19.47 22.46
CA LEU A 278 5.20 18.08 22.61
C LEU A 278 4.37 17.57 21.43
N LEU A 279 3.62 18.43 20.75
CA LEU A 279 2.79 18.06 19.59
C LEU A 279 3.60 17.75 18.32
N GLY A 280 4.83 18.25 18.22
CA GLY A 280 5.70 17.99 17.07
C GLY A 280 6.71 16.86 17.27
N ILE A 281 6.69 16.18 18.41
CA ILE A 281 7.53 15.02 18.67
C ILE A 281 6.84 13.78 18.12
N ASP A 282 7.50 13.13 17.16
CA ASP A 282 7.04 11.91 16.50
C ASP A 282 7.97 10.71 16.80
N THR A 283 7.65 9.53 16.23
CA THR A 283 8.44 8.31 16.43
C THR A 283 9.84 8.33 15.80
N ARG A 284 10.18 9.36 15.03
CA ARG A 284 11.57 9.60 14.59
C ARG A 284 12.52 9.80 15.79
N ILE A 285 12.01 10.36 16.88
CA ILE A 285 12.78 10.74 18.08
C ILE A 285 12.50 9.76 19.21
N LEU A 286 11.28 9.21 19.29
CA LEU A 286 10.83 8.32 20.36
C LEU A 286 10.51 6.92 19.85
N SER A 287 10.75 5.90 20.68
CA SER A 287 10.22 4.56 20.43
C SER A 287 8.68 4.51 20.47
N ASN A 288 8.09 3.52 19.81
CA ASN A 288 6.64 3.34 19.70
C ASN A 288 5.92 3.32 21.07
N GLU A 289 6.50 2.68 22.09
CA GLU A 289 5.93 2.66 23.44
C GLU A 289 5.92 4.03 24.12
N ASN A 290 6.99 4.80 23.92
CA ASN A 290 7.11 6.14 24.47
C ASN A 290 6.21 7.13 23.72
N PHE A 291 5.91 6.89 22.45
CA PHE A 291 4.92 7.68 21.70
C PHE A 291 3.52 7.57 22.29
N VAL A 292 3.10 6.38 22.74
CA VAL A 292 1.81 6.21 23.45
C VAL A 292 1.77 7.01 24.74
N LYS A 293 2.86 7.03 25.52
CA LYS A 293 2.97 7.87 26.73
C LYS A 293 2.88 9.35 26.38
N LEU A 294 3.54 9.77 25.29
CA LEU A 294 3.48 11.14 24.79
C LEU A 294 2.05 11.55 24.40
N CYS A 295 1.22 10.64 23.86
CA CYS A 295 -0.20 10.90 23.58
C CYS A 295 -0.99 11.34 24.82
N TYR A 296 -0.68 10.79 25.99
CA TYR A 296 -1.29 11.24 27.25
C TYR A 296 -0.73 12.60 27.66
N VAL A 297 0.60 12.72 27.71
CA VAL A 297 1.28 13.94 28.18
C VAL A 297 0.88 15.16 27.36
N LYS A 298 0.79 15.06 26.02
CA LYS A 298 0.38 16.17 25.15
C LYS A 298 -1.05 16.64 25.45
N THR A 299 -1.98 15.71 25.60
CA THR A 299 -3.40 15.99 25.88
C THR A 299 -3.58 16.63 27.26
N TRP A 300 -2.90 16.08 28.27
CA TRP A 300 -2.98 16.56 29.66
C TRP A 300 -2.36 17.95 29.80
N THR A 301 -1.17 18.17 29.24
CA THR A 301 -0.45 19.44 29.33
C THR A 301 -1.24 20.58 28.70
N LEU A 302 -1.82 20.35 27.51
CA LEU A 302 -2.66 21.34 26.82
C LEU A 302 -3.94 21.63 27.59
N CYS A 303 -4.63 20.58 28.09
CA CYS A 303 -5.89 20.74 28.79
C CYS A 303 -5.73 21.49 30.11
N LEU A 304 -4.78 21.08 30.95
CA LEU A 304 -4.53 21.70 32.25
C LEU A 304 -3.95 23.12 32.11
N GLY A 305 -3.05 23.34 31.15
CA GLY A 305 -2.48 24.65 30.85
C GLY A 305 -3.55 25.67 30.47
N PHE A 306 -4.49 25.27 29.61
CA PHE A 306 -5.63 26.11 29.22
C PHE A 306 -6.50 26.51 30.43
N THR A 307 -6.85 25.54 31.28
CA THR A 307 -7.74 25.77 32.43
C THR A 307 -7.06 26.59 33.52
N LEU A 308 -5.75 26.40 33.75
CA LEU A 308 -4.96 27.26 34.62
C LEU A 308 -4.97 28.73 34.14
N ALA A 309 -4.77 28.97 32.84
CA ALA A 309 -4.75 30.31 32.28
C ALA A 309 -6.13 30.98 32.30
N PHE A 310 -7.14 30.37 31.68
CA PHE A 310 -8.47 30.96 31.56
C PHE A 310 -9.25 30.92 32.87
N GLY A 311 -9.12 29.88 33.69
CA GLY A 311 -9.76 29.79 35.01
C GLY A 311 -9.23 30.86 35.97
N SER A 312 -7.92 31.17 35.92
CA SER A 312 -7.33 32.25 36.70
C SER A 312 -7.79 33.63 36.21
N MET A 313 -7.94 33.82 34.90
CA MET A 313 -8.52 35.05 34.32
C MET A 313 -9.99 35.22 34.76
N PHE A 314 -10.80 34.17 34.71
CA PHE A 314 -12.18 34.16 35.19
C PHE A 314 -12.27 34.51 36.68
N SER A 315 -11.45 33.87 37.51
CA SER A 315 -11.42 34.16 38.96
C SER A 315 -11.08 35.63 39.24
N LYS A 316 -10.19 36.23 38.43
CA LYS A 316 -9.82 37.64 38.53
C LYS A 316 -10.96 38.58 38.12
N THR A 317 -11.70 38.27 37.06
CA THR A 317 -12.84 39.10 36.63
C THR A 317 -14.02 38.96 37.61
N TRP A 318 -14.28 37.76 38.12
CA TRP A 318 -15.31 37.49 39.12
C TRP A 318 -15.05 38.24 40.43
N ARG A 319 -13.79 38.26 40.91
CA ARG A 319 -13.39 39.06 42.10
C ARG A 319 -13.81 40.52 41.97
N VAL A 320 -13.55 41.11 40.81
CA VAL A 320 -13.86 42.52 40.55
C VAL A 320 -15.37 42.72 40.53
N HIS A 321 -16.11 41.89 39.79
CA HIS A 321 -17.57 41.97 39.74
C HIS A 321 -18.20 41.86 41.14
N SER A 322 -17.77 40.89 41.94
CA SER A 322 -18.27 40.65 43.31
C SER A 322 -18.01 41.83 44.26
N ILE A 323 -16.93 42.60 44.07
CA ILE A 323 -16.66 43.80 44.85
C ILE A 323 -17.66 44.92 44.49
N PHE A 324 -18.01 45.09 43.20
CA PHE A 324 -18.87 46.18 42.73
C PHE A 324 -20.37 45.93 42.84
N THR A 325 -20.81 44.67 42.89
CA THR A 325 -22.24 44.30 43.02
C THR A 325 -22.73 44.19 44.46
N ASN A 326 -21.86 44.34 45.46
CA ASN A 326 -22.25 44.24 46.86
C ASN A 326 -22.83 45.58 47.39
N ILE A 327 -24.17 45.68 47.39
CA ILE A 327 -24.96 46.87 47.73
C ILE A 327 -24.77 47.36 49.18
N ARG A 328 -24.32 46.50 50.11
CA ARG A 328 -24.15 46.87 51.54
C ARG A 328 -22.81 47.51 51.91
N MET A 329 -21.85 47.69 50.99
CA MET A 329 -20.55 48.33 51.24
C MET A 329 -19.77 47.90 52.51
N ASP A 330 -20.14 46.81 53.18
CA ASP A 330 -19.31 46.19 54.19
C ASP A 330 -18.00 45.75 53.53
N ARG A 331 -16.87 46.29 53.99
CA ARG A 331 -15.52 45.95 53.52
C ARG A 331 -15.19 44.49 53.83
N LYS A 332 -15.82 43.55 53.14
CA LYS A 332 -15.50 42.13 53.23
C LYS A 332 -14.34 41.85 52.28
N ALA A 333 -13.12 41.89 52.80
CA ALA A 333 -11.93 41.50 52.06
C ALA A 333 -12.06 40.02 51.63
N ILE A 334 -12.29 39.77 50.33
CA ILE A 334 -12.35 38.41 49.79
C ILE A 334 -10.93 37.82 49.83
N LYS A 335 -10.74 36.75 50.60
CA LYS A 335 -9.46 36.04 50.70
C LYS A 335 -9.14 35.31 49.40
N ASP A 336 -7.88 35.43 48.94
CA ASP A 336 -7.37 34.74 47.75
C ASP A 336 -7.58 33.21 47.80
N SER A 337 -7.57 32.61 49.00
CA SER A 337 -7.82 31.18 49.22
C SER A 337 -9.16 30.70 48.65
N LYS A 338 -10.21 31.54 48.68
CA LYS A 338 -11.53 31.17 48.12
C LYS A 338 -11.50 31.11 46.59
N LEU A 339 -10.75 32.01 45.96
CA LEU A 339 -10.61 32.05 44.50
C LEU A 339 -9.75 30.89 44.01
N LEU A 340 -8.67 30.58 44.75
CA LEU A 340 -7.84 29.42 44.48
C LEU A 340 -8.61 28.11 44.64
N LEU A 341 -9.56 28.03 45.59
CA LEU A 341 -10.43 26.87 45.75
C LEU A 341 -11.38 26.67 44.55
N ILE A 342 -11.94 27.75 43.99
CA ILE A 342 -12.76 27.69 42.76
C ILE A 342 -11.91 27.17 41.60
N LEU A 343 -10.70 27.68 41.43
CA LEU A 343 -9.78 27.22 40.38
C LEU A 343 -9.37 25.76 40.56
N ALA A 344 -9.07 25.33 41.79
CA ALA A 344 -8.76 23.96 42.10
C ALA A 344 -9.93 23.02 41.77
N GLY A 345 -11.17 23.45 42.02
CA GLY A 345 -12.38 22.73 41.60
C GLY A 345 -12.48 22.57 40.08
N LEU A 346 -12.20 23.64 39.31
CA LEU A 346 -12.20 23.56 37.84
C LEU A 346 -11.12 22.61 37.30
N LEU A 347 -9.92 22.64 37.88
CA LEU A 347 -8.84 21.71 37.52
C LEU A 347 -9.16 20.27 37.91
N PHE A 348 -9.82 20.06 39.04
CA PHE A 348 -10.25 18.74 39.48
C PHE A 348 -11.22 18.10 38.48
N VAL A 349 -12.17 18.88 37.93
CA VAL A 349 -13.06 18.41 36.87
C VAL A 349 -12.28 17.96 35.63
N ASP A 350 -11.29 18.74 35.18
CA ASP A 350 -10.43 18.36 34.05
C ASP A 350 -9.65 17.07 34.32
N VAL A 351 -9.02 16.95 35.50
CA VAL A 351 -8.28 15.74 35.89
C VAL A 351 -9.21 14.54 35.94
N LEU A 352 -10.43 14.69 36.46
CA LEU A 352 -11.43 13.63 36.51
C LEU A 352 -11.83 13.18 35.10
N VAL A 353 -12.11 14.12 34.19
CA VAL A 353 -12.45 13.76 32.80
C VAL A 353 -11.28 13.08 32.08
N LEU A 354 -10.05 13.57 32.26
CA LEU A 354 -8.85 13.00 31.63
C LEU A 354 -8.49 11.62 32.17
N THR A 355 -8.63 11.41 33.48
CA THR A 355 -8.42 10.09 34.10
C THR A 355 -9.49 9.09 33.66
N LEU A 356 -10.76 9.50 33.61
CA LEU A 356 -11.84 8.67 33.05
C LEU A 356 -11.57 8.32 31.58
N TRP A 357 -11.09 9.27 30.78
CA TRP A 357 -10.71 8.99 29.39
C TRP A 357 -9.58 7.96 29.34
N ALA A 358 -8.53 8.11 30.15
CA ALA A 358 -7.40 7.19 30.17
C ALA A 358 -7.79 5.75 30.58
N VAL A 359 -8.75 5.60 31.49
CA VAL A 359 -9.22 4.29 31.98
C VAL A 359 -10.23 3.65 31.03
N ILE A 360 -11.24 4.40 30.58
CA ILE A 360 -12.34 3.87 29.77
C ILE A 360 -11.90 3.65 28.32
N SER A 361 -11.08 4.55 27.78
CA SER A 361 -10.67 4.51 26.38
C SER A 361 -9.19 4.90 26.21
N PRO A 362 -8.26 4.00 26.60
CA PRO A 362 -6.83 4.27 26.55
C PRO A 362 -6.34 4.59 25.14
N PHE A 363 -5.37 5.49 25.03
CA PHE A 363 -4.70 5.79 23.77
C PHE A 363 -3.85 4.62 23.30
N ARG A 364 -3.89 4.38 21.99
CA ARG A 364 -3.01 3.47 21.26
C ARG A 364 -2.40 4.19 20.08
N MET A 365 -1.21 3.77 19.69
CA MET A 365 -0.63 4.19 18.42
C MET A 365 -1.35 3.46 17.30
N SER A 366 -1.81 4.21 16.31
CA SER A 366 -2.39 3.66 15.09
C SER A 366 -1.80 4.38 13.89
N VAL A 367 -1.74 3.67 12.77
CA VAL A 367 -1.27 4.20 11.50
C VAL A 367 -2.48 4.36 10.59
N MET A 368 -2.61 5.54 10.02
CA MET A 368 -3.65 5.85 9.05
C MET A 368 -3.00 5.94 7.66
N GLU A 369 -3.52 5.15 6.73
CA GLU A 369 -3.13 5.19 5.33
C GLU A 369 -3.75 6.40 4.65
N LEU A 370 -2.92 7.09 3.86
CA LEU A 370 -3.32 8.18 2.98
C LEU A 370 -3.58 7.65 1.56
N PRO A 371 -4.20 8.46 0.67
CA PRO A 371 -4.44 8.06 -0.71
C PRO A 371 -3.17 7.57 -1.40
N GLN A 372 -3.27 6.42 -2.08
CA GLN A 372 -2.16 5.76 -2.75
C GLN A 372 -1.67 6.57 -3.96
N ILE A 373 -0.36 6.66 -4.11
CA ILE A 373 0.30 7.33 -5.23
C ILE A 373 0.82 6.24 -6.17
N HIS A 374 0.27 6.19 -7.38
CA HIS A 374 0.63 5.21 -8.39
C HIS A 374 1.79 5.76 -9.22
N PHE A 375 2.89 5.02 -9.27
CA PHE A 375 3.97 5.15 -10.23
C PHE A 375 3.92 3.95 -11.17
N ASP A 376 4.53 4.06 -12.36
CA ASP A 376 4.45 3.03 -13.41
C ASP A 376 4.82 1.61 -12.90
N ASP A 377 5.83 1.52 -12.03
CA ASP A 377 6.35 0.24 -11.51
C ASP A 377 6.04 -0.02 -10.02
N LYS A 378 5.47 0.97 -9.30
CA LYS A 378 5.26 0.85 -7.86
C LYS A 378 4.10 1.70 -7.33
N VAL A 379 3.46 1.19 -6.29
CA VAL A 379 2.41 1.92 -5.57
C VAL A 379 2.98 2.37 -4.24
N VAL A 380 3.10 3.68 -4.03
CA VAL A 380 3.53 4.23 -2.75
C VAL A 380 2.31 4.53 -1.90
N VAL A 381 2.25 3.93 -0.71
CA VAL A 381 1.19 4.15 0.27
C VAL A 381 1.74 5.02 1.40
N PRO A 382 1.40 6.32 1.43
CA PRO A 382 1.82 7.19 2.51
C PRO A 382 1.06 6.86 3.79
N GLU A 383 1.75 6.90 4.93
CA GLU A 383 1.24 6.51 6.24
C GLU A 383 1.50 7.64 7.25
N ILE A 384 0.50 7.98 8.06
CA ILE A 384 0.66 8.93 9.17
C ILE A 384 0.31 8.29 10.52
N GLU A 385 1.05 8.69 11.54
CA GLU A 385 0.88 8.17 12.89
C GLU A 385 -0.13 9.01 13.68
N LYS A 386 -1.08 8.34 14.34
CA LYS A 386 -2.13 8.99 15.12
C LYS A 386 -2.28 8.33 16.49
N CYS A 387 -2.53 9.17 17.49
CA CYS A 387 -3.02 8.70 18.79
C CYS A 387 -4.51 8.37 18.64
N GLN A 388 -4.84 7.08 18.57
CA GLN A 388 -6.22 6.60 18.43
C GLN A 388 -6.79 6.16 19.78
N SER A 389 -8.07 6.46 19.99
CA SER A 389 -8.86 6.03 21.14
C SER A 389 -10.29 5.82 20.63
N ASN A 390 -10.95 4.74 21.05
CA ASN A 390 -12.24 4.31 20.47
C ASN A 390 -13.34 5.37 20.62
N HIS A 391 -13.32 6.13 21.72
CA HIS A 391 -14.32 7.15 22.01
C HIS A 391 -13.72 8.56 22.09
N SER A 392 -12.62 8.82 21.35
CA SER A 392 -11.91 10.11 21.42
C SER A 392 -12.82 11.31 21.14
N ALA A 393 -13.75 11.18 20.18
CA ALA A 393 -14.66 12.26 19.80
C ALA A 393 -15.60 12.66 20.95
N VAL A 394 -16.08 11.70 21.74
CA VAL A 394 -17.01 11.95 22.86
C VAL A 394 -16.29 12.71 23.97
N PHE A 395 -15.11 12.25 24.40
CA PHE A 395 -14.33 12.93 25.43
C PHE A 395 -13.85 14.31 24.98
N GLN A 396 -13.45 14.47 23.71
CA GLN A 396 -13.12 15.78 23.12
C GLN A 396 -14.32 16.72 23.15
N ALA A 397 -15.51 16.26 22.75
CA ALA A 397 -16.72 17.07 22.79
C ALA A 397 -17.08 17.53 24.22
N ILE A 398 -16.97 16.64 25.22
CA ILE A 398 -17.19 16.98 26.63
C ILE A 398 -16.21 18.07 27.09
N LEU A 399 -14.90 17.90 26.80
CA LEU A 399 -13.89 18.89 27.16
C LEU A 399 -14.11 20.24 26.46
N TYR A 400 -14.46 20.22 25.17
CA TYR A 400 -14.76 21.45 24.44
C TYR A 400 -16.02 22.16 24.96
N ALA A 401 -17.06 21.41 25.34
CA ALA A 401 -18.25 21.98 25.97
C ALA A 401 -17.92 22.66 27.31
N ILE A 402 -17.17 21.98 28.20
CA ILE A 402 -16.75 22.53 29.50
C ILE A 402 -15.90 23.79 29.30
N LYS A 403 -14.91 23.75 28.40
CA LYS A 403 -14.04 24.89 28.10
C LYS A 403 -14.82 26.04 27.45
N GLY A 404 -15.76 25.74 26.57
CA GLY A 404 -16.65 26.71 25.94
C GLY A 404 -17.52 27.45 26.97
N ILE A 405 -18.14 26.72 27.90
CA ILE A 405 -18.91 27.31 29.01
C ILE A 405 -18.01 28.22 29.85
N LEU A 406 -16.79 27.79 30.16
CA LEU A 406 -15.82 28.60 30.93
C LEU A 406 -15.45 29.90 30.19
N MET A 407 -15.24 29.84 28.87
CA MET A 407 -14.98 31.02 28.05
C MET A 407 -16.18 31.99 28.02
N VAL A 408 -17.40 31.49 27.76
CA VAL A 408 -18.62 32.31 27.74
C VAL A 408 -18.85 32.96 29.11
N SER A 409 -18.70 32.20 30.19
CA SER A 409 -18.80 32.70 31.57
C SER A 409 -17.80 33.82 31.85
N SER A 410 -16.57 33.67 31.35
CA SER A 410 -15.52 34.69 31.48
C SER A 410 -15.82 35.98 30.70
N LEU A 411 -16.48 35.87 29.54
CA LEU A 411 -16.91 37.01 28.73
C LEU A 411 -18.11 37.72 29.34
N GLN A 412 -19.14 37.00 29.80
CA GLN A 412 -20.34 37.59 30.37
C GLN A 412 -20.04 38.42 31.62
N HIS A 413 -19.14 37.93 32.49
CA HIS A 413 -18.67 38.70 33.65
C HIS A 413 -17.83 39.92 33.26
N ARG A 414 -17.16 39.90 32.10
CA ARG A 414 -16.47 41.07 31.55
C ARG A 414 -17.46 42.13 31.07
N HIS A 415 -18.55 41.74 30.41
CA HIS A 415 -19.62 42.66 29.98
C HIS A 415 -20.40 43.25 31.16
N ALA A 416 -20.75 42.43 32.16
CA ALA A 416 -21.40 42.91 33.38
C ALA A 416 -20.58 44.00 34.10
N LYS A 417 -19.25 43.89 34.08
CA LYS A 417 -18.33 44.93 34.58
C LYS A 417 -18.39 46.24 33.79
N SER A 418 -18.57 46.19 32.47
CA SER A 418 -18.69 47.40 31.64
C SER A 418 -19.99 48.13 31.96
N TYR A 419 -21.10 47.38 32.05
CA TYR A 419 -22.42 47.90 32.41
C TYR A 419 -22.47 48.48 33.84
N SER A 420 -21.90 47.78 34.83
CA SER A 420 -21.89 48.25 36.22
C SER A 420 -21.00 49.48 36.44
N ARG A 421 -20.01 49.71 35.57
CA ARG A 421 -19.14 50.90 35.61
C ARG A 421 -19.81 52.12 34.93
N LEU A 422 -20.54 51.89 33.83
CA LEU A 422 -21.37 52.89 33.17
C LEU A 422 -22.54 53.35 34.06
N SER A 423 -23.22 52.42 34.75
CA SER A 423 -24.30 52.77 35.68
C SER A 423 -23.79 53.59 36.87
N TRP A 424 -22.62 53.26 37.42
CA TRP A 424 -21.99 54.04 38.50
C TRP A 424 -21.62 55.47 38.06
N GLN A 425 -21.07 55.64 36.86
CA GLN A 425 -20.79 56.99 36.32
C GLN A 425 -22.08 57.81 36.12
N SER A 426 -23.19 57.18 35.76
CA SER A 426 -24.49 57.87 35.62
C SER A 426 -25.16 58.26 36.95
N SER A 427 -24.91 57.53 38.04
CA SER A 427 -25.44 57.83 39.37
C SER A 427 -24.60 58.83 40.16
N VAL A 428 -23.34 59.06 39.77
CA VAL A 428 -22.45 60.07 40.38
C VAL A 428 -22.61 61.46 39.75
N PHE A 429 -23.23 61.54 38.57
CA PHE A 429 -23.52 62.79 37.84
C PHE A 429 -24.99 63.24 37.93
N LYS A 430 -25.77 62.72 38.89
CA LYS A 430 -27.13 63.15 39.20
C LYS A 430 -27.25 63.68 40.62
#